data_AF-A0AAD6CGD6-F1
#
_entry.id   AF-A0AAD6CGD6-F1
#
_cell.length_a   1.000
_cell.length_b   1.000
_cell.length_c   1.000
_cell.angle_alpha   90.00
_cell.angle_beta   90.00
_cell.angle_gamma   90.00
#
_symmetry.space_group_name_H-M   'P 1'
#
loop_
_entity.id
_entity.type
_entity.pdbx_description
1 polymer ?
#
loop_
_entity_poly.entity_id
_entity_poly.type
_entity_poly.pdbx_seq_one_letter_code
_entity_poly.pdbx_strand_id
1 'polypeptide(L)'
;MRFLKGLLCAFGLTSLASAKGLSWKLDKSCQTSDLNDMVTTAVNNAFAMANDEADVLTKILANQDLGQNKENILNVVKWMFTKDGEEPNRERIGVLKSIFTCSFILILEVGLLTVTARMSLLAKAKDRKDDEDPDGSTIVIYCGFDRFEPRPGGQWYDKDIDEVLEKDQSFEACKGLQPNVAYTWVPEENSKPSQVQLCPWFLNWMKSKDTKSLRDAEAKGLFWRAISKGLSKAHTLLTPIDVISLLDKVVLHELTHTRVAGESLDVDGPSFLTVRYGWNRCRKLAQEGSDDRNRQAQVNADSIALCGSAIRYIKQGKQVKENGDVEDK
;
A
#
# COMPACT_ATOMS: atom_id res chain seq x y z
N MET A 1 28.21 37.04 21.48
CA MET A 1 27.09 36.25 22.05
C MET A 1 25.80 36.68 21.36
N ARG A 2 25.28 35.89 20.43
CA ARG A 2 23.94 36.09 19.85
C ARG A 2 23.23 34.75 19.81
N PHE A 3 22.15 34.67 20.59
CA PHE A 3 21.22 33.56 20.71
C PHE A 3 20.58 33.24 19.34
N LEU A 4 20.77 32.02 18.83
CA LEU A 4 19.92 31.48 17.78
C LEU A 4 18.65 30.91 18.45
N LYS A 5 17.52 31.60 18.29
CA LYS A 5 16.19 31.02 18.50
C LYS A 5 15.92 30.09 17.32
N GLY A 6 15.74 28.80 17.61
CA GLY A 6 15.37 27.78 16.65
C GLY A 6 14.01 28.09 16.02
N LEU A 7 13.99 28.19 14.70
CA LEU A 7 12.78 28.17 13.91
C LEU A 7 12.39 26.70 13.70
N LEU A 8 11.70 26.11 14.68
CA LEU A 8 10.88 24.94 14.45
C LEU A 8 9.70 25.40 13.59
N CYS A 9 9.75 25.12 12.29
CA CYS A 9 8.54 25.08 11.47
C CYS A 9 7.67 23.94 12.00
N ALA A 10 6.85 24.28 12.99
CA ALA A 10 5.71 23.47 13.40
C ALA A 10 4.74 23.45 12.22
N PHE A 11 4.82 22.42 11.38
CA PHE A 11 3.67 22.02 10.58
C PHE A 11 2.53 21.75 11.57
N GLY A 12 1.45 22.53 11.46
CA GLY A 12 0.30 22.47 12.33
C GLY A 12 -0.48 21.17 12.16
N LEU A 13 0.04 20.07 12.71
CA LEU A 13 -0.72 18.87 13.04
C LEU A 13 -1.44 19.12 14.37
N THR A 14 -2.42 20.01 14.34
CA THR A 14 -3.33 20.25 15.47
C THR A 14 -4.76 19.94 15.06
N SER A 15 -5.01 18.72 14.57
CA SER A 15 -6.32 18.11 14.76
C SER A 15 -6.25 17.36 16.08
N LEU A 16 -7.16 17.70 16.99
CA LEU A 16 -7.41 16.99 18.24
C LEU A 16 -7.40 15.48 17.99
N ALA A 17 -6.30 14.82 18.37
CA ALA A 17 -6.25 13.37 18.40
C ALA A 17 -7.31 12.92 19.39
N SER A 18 -8.34 12.24 18.88
CA SER A 18 -9.15 11.35 19.71
C SER A 18 -8.18 10.55 20.58
N ALA A 19 -8.43 10.47 21.89
CA ALA A 19 -7.60 9.67 22.79
C ALA A 19 -7.60 8.17 22.41
N LYS A 20 -8.47 7.77 21.48
CA LYS A 20 -8.45 6.47 20.83
C LYS A 20 -7.29 6.40 19.85
N GLY A 21 -6.30 5.57 20.15
CA GLY A 21 -5.19 5.28 19.24
C GLY A 21 -5.68 4.67 17.91
N LEU A 22 -4.86 4.81 16.86
CA LEU A 22 -5.10 4.22 15.55
C LEU A 22 -5.28 2.70 15.67
N SER A 23 -6.21 2.12 14.92
CA SER A 23 -6.52 0.70 15.04
C SER A 23 -7.17 0.12 13.80
N TRP A 24 -7.35 -1.20 13.78
CA TRP A 24 -8.16 -1.89 12.79
C TRP A 24 -9.13 -2.87 13.43
N LYS A 25 -10.19 -3.18 12.70
CA LYS A 25 -11.25 -4.11 13.10
C LYS A 25 -11.57 -5.05 11.95
N LEU A 26 -11.80 -6.31 12.29
CA LEU A 26 -12.29 -7.29 11.32
C LEU A 26 -13.81 -7.41 11.45
N ASP A 27 -14.53 -7.21 10.34
CA ASP A 27 -15.98 -7.38 10.33
C ASP A 27 -16.39 -8.86 10.51
N LYS A 28 -17.62 -9.08 11.00
CA LYS A 28 -18.21 -10.41 11.17
C LYS A 28 -18.22 -11.25 9.89
N SER A 29 -18.28 -10.62 8.71
CA SER A 29 -18.22 -11.32 7.43
C SER A 29 -16.90 -12.08 7.21
N CYS A 30 -15.85 -11.76 7.96
CA CYS A 30 -14.58 -12.48 7.92
C CYS A 30 -14.45 -13.58 9.00
N GLN A 31 -15.42 -13.73 9.92
CA GLN A 31 -15.26 -14.52 11.14
C GLN A 31 -15.44 -16.04 10.97
N THR A 32 -15.58 -16.57 9.75
CA THR A 32 -15.41 -18.03 9.56
C THR A 32 -13.99 -18.41 9.93
N SER A 33 -13.77 -19.55 10.62
CA SER A 33 -12.46 -19.95 11.16
C SER A 33 -11.32 -19.76 10.17
N ASP A 34 -11.50 -20.26 8.94
CA ASP A 34 -10.43 -20.23 7.94
C ASP A 34 -10.19 -18.82 7.37
N LEU A 35 -11.23 -17.99 7.23
CA LEU A 35 -11.10 -16.63 6.70
C LEU A 35 -10.49 -15.70 7.75
N ASN A 36 -10.88 -15.84 9.02
CA ASN A 36 -10.39 -15.01 10.11
C ASN A 36 -8.88 -15.14 10.21
N ASP A 37 -8.35 -16.37 10.28
CA ASP A 37 -6.91 -16.60 10.41
C ASP A 37 -6.13 -16.12 9.19
N MET A 38 -6.63 -16.42 7.98
CA MET A 38 -5.99 -16.02 6.73
C MET A 38 -5.92 -14.50 6.59
N VAL A 39 -7.04 -13.79 6.79
CA VAL A 39 -7.12 -12.33 6.66
C VAL A 39 -6.35 -11.65 7.78
N THR A 40 -6.48 -12.12 9.02
CA THR A 40 -5.71 -11.59 10.16
C THR A 40 -4.21 -11.72 9.93
N THR A 41 -3.76 -12.88 9.42
CA THR A 41 -2.34 -13.08 9.09
C THR A 41 -1.90 -12.11 8.00
N ALA A 42 -2.69 -11.94 6.94
CA ALA A 42 -2.37 -11.02 5.85
C ALA A 42 -2.30 -9.56 6.32
N VAL A 43 -3.23 -9.13 7.17
CA VAL A 43 -3.25 -7.79 7.77
C VAL A 43 -2.04 -7.56 8.66
N ASN A 44 -1.71 -8.51 9.54
CA ASN A 44 -0.53 -8.42 10.38
C ASN A 44 0.77 -8.39 9.55
N ASN A 45 0.85 -9.17 8.47
CA ASN A 45 1.98 -9.14 7.55
C ASN A 45 2.06 -7.80 6.80
N ALA A 46 0.93 -7.21 6.39
CA ALA A 46 0.87 -5.90 5.77
C ALA A 46 1.39 -4.80 6.71
N PHE A 47 0.96 -4.78 7.98
CA PHE A 47 1.52 -3.86 8.98
C PHE A 47 3.02 -4.08 9.21
N ALA A 48 3.48 -5.34 9.20
CA ALA A 48 4.89 -5.64 9.33
C ALA A 48 5.70 -5.15 8.12
N MET A 49 5.18 -5.28 6.90
CA MET A 49 5.77 -4.71 5.67
C MET A 49 5.85 -3.18 5.74
N ALA A 50 4.76 -2.51 6.15
CA ALA A 50 4.73 -1.06 6.33
C ALA A 50 5.77 -0.59 7.37
N ASN A 51 5.89 -1.30 8.49
CA ASN A 51 6.89 -1.02 9.52
C ASN A 51 8.33 -1.24 9.02
N ASP A 52 8.57 -2.33 8.27
CA ASP A 52 9.87 -2.63 7.67
C ASP A 52 10.28 -1.54 6.65
N GLU A 53 9.34 -1.06 5.85
CA GLU A 53 9.55 0.05 4.91
C GLU A 53 9.85 1.36 5.63
N ALA A 54 9.03 1.75 6.62
CA ALA A 54 9.22 2.96 7.40
C ALA A 54 10.59 3.00 8.11
N ASP A 55 11.00 1.88 8.71
CA ASP A 55 12.32 1.74 9.36
C ASP A 55 13.46 1.95 8.35
N VAL A 56 13.39 1.30 7.19
CA VAL A 56 14.40 1.42 6.13
C VAL A 56 14.47 2.84 5.58
N LEU A 57 13.33 3.44 5.24
CA LEU A 57 13.29 4.79 4.69
C LEU A 57 13.79 5.82 5.71
N THR A 58 13.44 5.66 6.99
CA THR A 58 13.98 6.48 8.09
C THR A 58 15.50 6.38 8.17
N LYS A 59 16.04 5.16 8.07
CA LYS A 59 17.50 4.94 8.05
C LYS A 59 18.17 5.58 6.84
N ILE A 60 17.57 5.50 5.65
CA ILE A 60 18.07 6.17 4.44
C ILE A 60 18.10 7.68 4.64
N LEU A 61 16.99 8.27 5.09
CA LEU A 61 16.87 9.72 5.33
C LEU A 61 17.83 10.21 6.43
N ALA A 62 18.14 9.38 7.42
CA ALA A 62 19.10 9.67 8.48
C ALA A 62 20.54 9.27 8.14
N ASN A 63 20.82 8.77 6.93
CA ASN A 63 22.10 8.20 6.50
C ASN A 63 22.69 7.17 7.49
N GLN A 64 21.82 6.32 8.05
CA GLN A 64 22.18 5.25 8.96
C GLN A 64 22.56 3.98 8.20
N ASP A 65 23.22 3.05 8.90
CA ASP A 65 23.56 1.76 8.32
C ASP A 65 22.30 0.90 8.08
N LEU A 66 22.22 0.31 6.88
CA LEU A 66 21.17 -0.64 6.47
C LEU A 66 21.63 -2.10 6.62
N GLY A 67 22.86 -2.32 7.11
CA GLY A 67 23.43 -3.64 7.35
C GLY A 67 23.87 -4.36 6.07
N GLN A 68 24.00 -5.68 6.16
CA GLN A 68 24.54 -6.54 5.09
C GLN A 68 23.72 -6.52 3.78
N ASN A 69 22.47 -6.09 3.84
CA ASN A 69 21.56 -6.05 2.70
C ASN A 69 21.43 -4.65 2.06
N LYS A 70 22.27 -3.70 2.47
CA LYS A 70 22.19 -2.29 2.08
C LYS A 70 22.00 -2.05 0.59
N GLU A 71 22.80 -2.68 -0.26
CA GLU A 71 22.75 -2.46 -1.72
C GLU A 71 21.41 -2.91 -2.31
N ASN A 72 20.96 -4.11 -1.95
CA ASN A 72 19.69 -4.66 -2.43
C ASN A 72 18.49 -3.81 -1.97
N ILE A 73 18.52 -3.31 -0.72
CA ILE A 73 17.51 -2.39 -0.18
C ILE A 73 17.50 -1.07 -0.97
N LEU A 74 18.66 -0.45 -1.19
CA LEU A 74 18.77 0.80 -1.94
C LEU A 74 18.27 0.64 -3.38
N ASN A 75 18.55 -0.50 -4.02
CA ASN A 75 18.05 -0.80 -5.35
C ASN A 75 16.53 -0.89 -5.39
N VAL A 76 15.90 -1.56 -4.43
CA VAL A 76 14.43 -1.61 -4.33
C VAL A 76 13.82 -0.21 -4.19
N VAL A 77 14.36 0.60 -3.28
CA VAL A 77 13.89 1.98 -3.07
C VAL A 77 14.07 2.82 -4.34
N LYS A 78 15.20 2.64 -5.04
CA LYS A 78 15.45 3.27 -6.34
C LYS A 78 14.39 2.87 -7.37
N TRP A 79 14.15 1.57 -7.52
CA TRP A 79 13.21 1.03 -8.48
C TRP A 79 11.76 1.48 -8.21
N MET A 80 11.37 1.66 -6.95
CA MET A 80 9.99 1.99 -6.60
C MET A 80 9.70 3.50 -6.53
N PHE A 81 10.70 4.35 -6.26
CA PHE A 81 10.46 5.76 -5.96
C PHE A 81 11.38 6.77 -6.67
N THR A 82 12.41 6.33 -7.40
CA THR A 82 13.42 7.25 -7.92
C THR A 82 13.37 7.34 -9.45
N LYS A 83 13.51 8.56 -9.97
CA LYS A 83 13.58 8.82 -11.42
C LYS A 83 14.86 8.25 -12.01
N ASP A 84 14.84 7.89 -13.29
CA ASP A 84 16.07 7.46 -13.98
C ASP A 84 17.16 8.54 -13.88
N GLY A 85 18.37 8.12 -13.50
CA GLY A 85 19.52 9.00 -13.29
C GLY A 85 19.58 9.67 -11.90
N GLU A 86 18.57 9.48 -11.06
CA GLU A 86 18.62 9.87 -9.65
C GLU A 86 19.08 8.69 -8.77
N GLU A 87 19.75 9.00 -7.65
CA GLU A 87 20.20 8.03 -6.66
C GLU A 87 19.49 8.29 -5.31
N PRO A 88 18.96 7.25 -4.63
CA PRO A 88 18.50 7.37 -3.25
C PRO A 88 19.70 7.70 -2.36
N ASN A 89 19.76 8.95 -1.93
CA ASN A 89 20.94 9.65 -1.41
C ASN A 89 21.95 8.86 -0.53
N ARG A 90 23.24 8.85 -0.92
CA ARG A 90 24.39 8.63 -0.01
C ARG A 90 25.27 9.86 0.25
N GLU A 91 25.30 10.88 -0.63
CA GLU A 91 26.26 12.01 -0.52
C GLU A 91 25.61 13.40 -0.37
N ARG A 92 24.29 13.57 -0.53
CA ARG A 92 23.69 14.93 -0.56
C ARG A 92 23.08 15.41 0.76
N ILE A 93 22.98 14.55 1.79
CA ILE A 93 22.51 14.94 3.14
C ILE A 93 23.55 15.78 3.89
N GLY A 94 24.83 15.72 3.50
CA GLY A 94 25.89 16.57 4.05
C GLY A 94 25.79 18.05 3.65
N VAL A 95 25.10 18.37 2.55
CA VAL A 95 25.04 19.73 1.99
C VAL A 95 23.85 20.54 2.51
N LEU A 96 22.85 19.92 3.15
CA LEU A 96 21.75 20.66 3.80
C LEU A 96 22.17 21.49 5.02
N LYS A 97 23.38 21.29 5.56
CA LYS A 97 23.97 22.21 6.54
C LYS A 97 24.53 23.49 5.91
N SER A 98 24.65 23.55 4.58
CA SER A 98 25.25 24.67 3.87
C SER A 98 24.54 24.93 2.53
N ILE A 99 23.59 25.87 2.57
CA ILE A 99 23.12 26.72 1.46
C ILE A 99 21.86 26.24 0.70
N PHE A 100 20.74 26.89 1.02
CA PHE A 100 19.78 27.66 0.20
C PHE A 100 19.72 27.60 -1.35
N THR A 101 20.33 26.64 -2.05
CA THR A 101 20.26 26.57 -3.52
C THR A 101 20.11 25.13 -4.00
N CYS A 102 18.86 24.63 -4.03
CA CYS A 102 18.43 23.66 -5.05
C CYS A 102 16.94 23.33 -4.89
N SER A 103 16.11 23.94 -5.73
CA SER A 103 14.66 23.64 -5.78
C SER A 103 14.36 22.21 -6.24
N PHE A 104 15.31 21.50 -6.89
CA PHE A 104 15.16 20.10 -7.29
C PHE A 104 15.60 19.09 -6.21
N ILE A 105 16.47 19.49 -5.27
CA ILE A 105 16.94 18.60 -4.18
C ILE A 105 15.86 18.41 -3.11
N LEU A 106 14.95 19.39 -2.94
CA LEU A 106 13.84 19.30 -2.00
C LEU A 106 12.79 18.23 -2.38
N ILE A 107 12.65 17.90 -3.67
CA ILE A 107 11.48 17.15 -4.14
C ILE A 107 11.57 15.66 -3.79
N LEU A 108 12.73 15.02 -4.01
CA LEU A 108 12.91 13.59 -3.70
C LEU A 108 12.89 13.33 -2.19
N GLU A 109 13.48 14.23 -1.40
CA GLU A 109 13.46 14.13 0.06
C GLU A 109 12.04 14.31 0.62
N VAL A 110 11.25 15.24 0.06
CA VAL A 110 9.84 15.41 0.45
C VAL A 110 9.00 14.18 0.07
N GLY A 111 9.26 13.55 -1.08
CA GLY A 111 8.58 12.34 -1.51
C GLY A 111 8.82 11.16 -0.56
N LEU A 112 10.10 10.83 -0.29
CA LEU A 112 10.44 9.73 0.63
C LEU A 112 10.00 10.02 2.07
N LEU A 113 10.08 11.28 2.52
CA LEU A 113 9.56 11.68 3.84
C LEU A 113 8.04 11.46 3.93
N THR A 114 7.30 11.75 2.86
CA THR A 114 5.86 11.52 2.79
C THR A 114 5.53 10.03 2.91
N VAL A 115 6.19 9.17 2.13
CA VAL A 115 6.01 7.71 2.23
C VAL A 115 6.37 7.21 3.64
N THR A 116 7.50 7.68 4.20
CA THR A 116 7.95 7.30 5.55
C THR A 116 6.92 7.67 6.60
N ALA A 117 6.36 8.88 6.55
CA ALA A 117 5.36 9.35 7.50
C ALA A 117 4.06 8.53 7.39
N ARG A 118 3.59 8.28 6.17
CA ARG A 118 2.41 7.45 5.89
C ARG A 118 2.57 6.03 6.44
N MET A 119 3.69 5.37 6.15
CA MET A 119 3.96 4.00 6.63
C MET A 119 4.16 3.95 8.14
N SER A 120 4.75 4.99 8.74
CA SER A 120 4.87 5.10 10.20
C SER A 120 3.52 5.28 10.90
N LEU A 121 2.57 6.01 10.28
CA LEU A 121 1.21 6.15 10.80
C LEU A 121 0.43 4.85 10.63
N LEU A 122 0.50 4.22 9.45
CA LEU A 122 -0.13 2.92 9.22
C LEU A 122 0.37 1.85 10.19
N ALA A 123 1.68 1.76 10.43
CA ALA A 123 2.27 0.81 11.38
C ALA A 123 1.78 1.01 12.83
N LYS A 124 1.36 2.23 13.22
CA LYS A 124 0.75 2.50 14.52
C LYS A 124 -0.68 1.97 14.62
N ALA A 125 -1.36 1.73 13.50
CA ALA A 125 -2.71 1.19 13.47
C ALA A 125 -2.78 -0.34 13.58
N LYS A 126 -1.66 -1.02 13.90
CA LYS A 126 -1.55 -2.48 13.97
C LYS A 126 -2.42 -3.16 15.03
N ASP A 127 -2.87 -2.40 16.03
CA ASP A 127 -3.62 -2.94 17.15
C ASP A 127 -5.06 -3.25 16.71
N ARG A 128 -5.45 -4.52 16.84
CA ARG A 128 -6.79 -5.01 16.48
C ARG A 128 -7.79 -4.72 17.61
N LYS A 129 -8.96 -4.19 17.26
CA LYS A 129 -10.02 -3.82 18.20
C LYS A 129 -11.41 -4.22 17.70
N ASP A 130 -11.76 -5.49 17.89
CA ASP A 130 -13.05 -6.00 17.40
C ASP A 130 -14.25 -5.55 18.24
N ASP A 131 -14.05 -5.29 19.53
CA ASP A 131 -15.10 -4.97 20.50
C ASP A 131 -15.41 -3.46 20.61
N GLU A 132 -14.64 -2.60 19.94
CA GLU A 132 -14.86 -1.16 19.94
C GLU A 132 -15.76 -0.73 18.75
N ASP A 133 -16.56 0.32 18.98
CA ASP A 133 -17.27 1.01 17.91
C ASP A 133 -16.25 1.74 17.02
N PRO A 134 -16.23 1.46 15.71
CA PRO A 134 -15.26 2.05 14.81
C PRO A 134 -15.52 3.55 14.65
N ASP A 135 -14.44 4.32 14.59
CA ASP A 135 -14.46 5.76 14.35
C ASP A 135 -13.52 6.13 13.20
N GLY A 136 -13.35 7.43 12.95
CA GLY A 136 -12.47 7.97 11.93
C GLY A 136 -11.00 7.54 11.96
N SER A 137 -10.55 6.98 13.09
CA SER A 137 -9.19 6.46 13.31
C SER A 137 -9.10 4.94 13.18
N THR A 138 -10.23 4.29 12.92
CA THR A 138 -10.36 2.85 12.79
C THR A 138 -10.45 2.45 11.32
N ILE A 139 -9.72 1.41 10.93
CA ILE A 139 -9.84 0.76 9.62
C ILE A 139 -10.73 -0.48 9.79
N VAL A 140 -11.84 -0.57 9.06
CA VAL A 140 -12.73 -1.75 9.11
C VAL A 140 -12.54 -2.59 7.85
N ILE A 141 -12.25 -3.88 8.04
CA ILE A 141 -11.98 -4.82 6.96
C ILE A 141 -13.15 -5.78 6.79
N TYR A 142 -13.72 -5.82 5.59
CA TYR A 142 -14.88 -6.64 5.22
C TYR A 142 -14.50 -7.77 4.26
N CYS A 143 -15.13 -8.94 4.43
CA CYS A 143 -14.95 -10.12 3.57
C CYS A 143 -16.24 -10.55 2.86
N GLY A 144 -17.37 -9.90 3.17
CA GLY A 144 -18.68 -10.14 2.57
C GLY A 144 -19.41 -8.84 2.29
N PHE A 145 -20.67 -8.94 1.85
CA PHE A 145 -21.46 -7.80 1.36
C PHE A 145 -22.74 -7.56 2.17
N ASP A 146 -22.89 -8.19 3.32
CA ASP A 146 -24.14 -8.19 4.10
C ASP A 146 -24.55 -6.79 4.61
N ARG A 147 -23.60 -5.85 4.65
CA ARG A 147 -23.84 -4.45 5.02
C ARG A 147 -24.55 -3.64 3.95
N PHE A 148 -24.55 -4.11 2.69
CA PHE A 148 -25.15 -3.38 1.57
C PHE A 148 -26.63 -3.71 1.37
N GLU A 149 -27.44 -2.68 1.16
CA GLU A 149 -28.84 -2.79 0.79
C GLU A 149 -29.10 -2.14 -0.58
N PRO A 150 -29.79 -2.80 -1.51
CA PRO A 150 -30.05 -2.23 -2.83
C PRO A 150 -31.01 -1.05 -2.72
N ARG A 151 -30.75 0.02 -3.47
CA ARG A 151 -31.66 1.16 -3.64
C ARG A 151 -32.16 1.25 -5.08
N PRO A 152 -33.35 1.84 -5.31
CA PRO A 152 -33.82 2.16 -6.66
C PRO A 152 -32.77 2.99 -7.42
N GLY A 153 -32.59 2.72 -8.72
CA GLY A 153 -31.59 3.42 -9.54
C GLY A 153 -30.20 2.77 -9.58
N GLY A 154 -30.01 1.63 -8.90
CA GLY A 154 -28.75 0.87 -8.94
C GLY A 154 -27.68 1.37 -7.96
N GLN A 155 -28.04 2.27 -7.06
CA GLN A 155 -27.26 2.68 -5.90
C GLN A 155 -27.34 1.63 -4.79
N TRP A 156 -26.42 1.72 -3.85
CA TRP A 156 -26.37 0.84 -2.68
C TRP A 156 -26.29 1.65 -1.40
N TYR A 157 -26.96 1.20 -0.36
CA TYR A 157 -26.88 1.80 0.96
C TYR A 157 -25.99 0.94 1.86
N ASP A 158 -24.94 1.54 2.41
CA ASP A 158 -24.06 0.92 3.39
C ASP A 158 -24.60 1.19 4.80
N LYS A 159 -25.12 0.14 5.44
CA LYS A 159 -25.69 0.22 6.80
C LYS A 159 -24.68 0.56 7.87
N ASP A 160 -23.40 0.26 7.67
CA ASP A 160 -22.40 0.39 8.73
C ASP A 160 -21.88 1.82 8.85
N ILE A 161 -22.03 2.63 7.80
CA ILE A 161 -21.66 4.06 7.78
C ILE A 161 -22.82 5.01 7.48
N ASP A 162 -24.03 4.47 7.28
CA ASP A 162 -25.25 5.23 6.96
C ASP A 162 -25.06 6.13 5.73
N GLU A 163 -24.57 5.56 4.61
CA GLU A 163 -24.32 6.29 3.36
C GLU A 163 -24.89 5.58 2.14
N VAL A 164 -25.31 6.35 1.14
CA VAL A 164 -25.66 5.85 -0.19
C VAL A 164 -24.44 5.97 -1.08
N LEU A 165 -24.00 4.86 -1.63
CA LEU A 165 -22.86 4.74 -2.53
C LEU A 165 -23.33 4.61 -3.97
N GLU A 166 -22.58 5.26 -4.86
CA GLU A 166 -22.76 5.10 -6.30
C GLU A 166 -22.32 3.72 -6.77
N LYS A 167 -22.79 3.31 -7.95
CA LYS A 167 -22.58 1.95 -8.46
C LYS A 167 -21.10 1.58 -8.57
N ASP A 168 -20.25 2.50 -8.99
CA ASP A 168 -18.80 2.34 -9.13
C ASP A 168 -18.04 2.38 -7.79
N GLN A 169 -18.67 2.90 -6.73
CA GLN A 169 -18.17 2.93 -5.36
C GLN A 169 -18.68 1.75 -4.51
N SER A 170 -19.46 0.86 -5.11
CA SER A 170 -20.15 -0.24 -4.43
C SER A 170 -19.47 -1.60 -4.65
N PHE A 171 -19.97 -2.65 -3.99
CA PHE A 171 -19.50 -4.02 -4.19
C PHE A 171 -19.61 -4.52 -5.64
N GLU A 172 -20.37 -3.86 -6.52
CA GLU A 172 -20.40 -4.18 -7.95
C GLU A 172 -18.98 -4.13 -8.55
N ALA A 173 -18.07 -3.36 -7.97
CA ALA A 173 -16.63 -3.42 -8.23
C ALA A 173 -16.07 -4.85 -8.12
N CYS A 174 -16.53 -5.64 -7.13
CA CYS A 174 -16.18 -7.05 -6.94
C CYS A 174 -16.98 -8.03 -7.83
N LYS A 175 -17.99 -7.57 -8.57
CA LYS A 175 -18.84 -8.40 -9.46
C LYS A 175 -18.68 -8.07 -10.96
N GLY A 176 -17.93 -7.02 -11.30
CA GLY A 176 -17.76 -6.53 -12.66
C GLY A 176 -17.03 -7.48 -13.61
N LEU A 177 -17.05 -7.15 -14.91
CA LEU A 177 -16.37 -7.91 -15.97
C LEU A 177 -14.83 -7.90 -15.81
N GLN A 178 -14.27 -6.89 -15.13
CA GLN A 178 -12.89 -6.88 -14.68
C GLN A 178 -12.89 -7.15 -13.18
N PRO A 179 -12.29 -8.25 -12.72
CA PRO A 179 -12.43 -8.65 -11.33
C PRO A 179 -11.49 -7.82 -10.45
N ASN A 180 -12.02 -6.81 -9.76
CA ASN A 180 -11.30 -6.17 -8.65
C ASN A 180 -11.10 -7.20 -7.53
N VAL A 181 -9.90 -7.22 -6.95
CA VAL A 181 -9.54 -8.17 -5.87
C VAL A 181 -9.92 -7.63 -4.49
N ALA A 182 -9.90 -6.32 -4.35
CA ALA A 182 -10.31 -5.56 -3.20
C ALA A 182 -10.59 -4.10 -3.63
N TYR A 183 -11.11 -3.29 -2.71
CA TYR A 183 -11.16 -1.84 -2.85
C TYR A 183 -11.20 -1.18 -1.47
N THR A 184 -10.87 0.11 -1.43
CA THR A 184 -10.94 0.93 -0.22
C THR A 184 -11.90 2.09 -0.42
N TRP A 185 -12.78 2.30 0.56
CA TRP A 185 -13.66 3.46 0.64
C TRP A 185 -13.26 4.34 1.82
N VAL A 186 -13.07 5.62 1.56
CA VAL A 186 -12.80 6.63 2.58
C VAL A 186 -13.95 7.64 2.57
N PRO A 187 -14.86 7.60 3.58
CA PRO A 187 -15.95 8.56 3.66
C PRO A 187 -15.43 10.00 3.70
N GLU A 188 -16.19 10.97 3.21
CA GLU A 188 -15.80 12.39 3.33
C GLU A 188 -15.82 12.85 4.80
N GLU A 189 -16.70 12.27 5.62
CA GLU A 189 -16.80 12.60 7.03
C GLU A 189 -15.65 11.96 7.84
N ASN A 190 -14.82 12.80 8.47
CA ASN A 190 -13.68 12.37 9.28
C ASN A 190 -14.05 11.56 10.54
N SER A 191 -15.32 11.56 10.96
CA SER A 191 -15.79 10.77 12.10
C SER A 191 -15.99 9.28 11.73
N LYS A 192 -16.12 8.98 10.44
CA LYS A 192 -16.43 7.64 9.93
C LYS A 192 -15.15 6.87 9.55
N PRO A 193 -15.11 5.55 9.82
CA PRO A 193 -13.94 4.72 9.55
C PRO A 193 -13.65 4.61 8.05
N SER A 194 -12.38 4.43 7.71
CA SER A 194 -12.02 3.91 6.38
C SER A 194 -12.44 2.44 6.28
N GLN A 195 -12.98 2.04 5.13
CA GLN A 195 -13.43 0.68 4.89
C GLN A 195 -12.56 0.01 3.83
N VAL A 196 -12.07 -1.19 4.11
CA VAL A 196 -11.40 -2.05 3.14
C VAL A 196 -12.32 -3.23 2.83
N GLN A 197 -12.69 -3.42 1.57
CA GLN A 197 -13.45 -4.58 1.12
C GLN A 197 -12.53 -5.55 0.39
N LEU A 198 -12.38 -6.76 0.93
CA LEU A 198 -11.78 -7.87 0.20
C LEU A 198 -12.88 -8.60 -0.58
N CYS A 199 -12.69 -8.82 -1.88
CA CYS A 199 -13.72 -9.42 -2.71
C CYS A 199 -13.85 -10.94 -2.41
N PRO A 200 -15.06 -11.47 -2.15
CA PRO A 200 -15.24 -12.87 -1.76
C PRO A 200 -14.70 -13.89 -2.78
N TRP A 201 -14.80 -13.59 -4.07
CA TRP A 201 -14.26 -14.47 -5.12
C TRP A 201 -12.74 -14.62 -4.99
N PHE A 202 -12.04 -13.52 -4.65
CA PHE A 202 -10.60 -13.48 -4.48
C PHE A 202 -10.18 -14.23 -3.21
N LEU A 203 -10.91 -14.06 -2.12
CA LEU A 203 -10.69 -14.81 -0.88
C LEU A 203 -10.90 -16.31 -1.09
N ASN A 204 -11.99 -16.71 -1.76
CA ASN A 204 -12.25 -18.11 -2.10
C ASN A 204 -11.14 -18.70 -2.98
N TRP A 205 -10.64 -17.93 -3.94
CA TRP A 205 -9.50 -18.33 -4.76
C TRP A 205 -8.23 -18.50 -3.92
N MET A 206 -7.93 -17.56 -3.01
CA MET A 206 -6.79 -17.67 -2.09
C MET A 206 -6.88 -18.90 -1.19
N LYS A 207 -8.08 -19.24 -0.68
CA LYS A 207 -8.34 -20.47 0.09
C LYS A 207 -8.12 -21.74 -0.72
N SER A 208 -8.47 -21.74 -2.01
CA SER A 208 -8.46 -22.94 -2.85
C SER A 208 -7.08 -23.52 -3.16
N LYS A 209 -5.99 -22.82 -2.80
CA LYS A 209 -4.61 -23.21 -3.10
C LYS A 209 -3.67 -22.78 -1.95
N ASP A 210 -3.28 -23.77 -1.14
CA ASP A 210 -2.27 -23.65 -0.08
C ASP A 210 -0.91 -23.28 -0.71
N THR A 211 -0.55 -22.00 -0.70
CA THR A 211 0.70 -21.51 -1.31
C THR A 211 1.85 -21.55 -0.33
N LYS A 212 2.35 -22.76 -0.07
CA LYS A 212 3.53 -22.93 0.79
C LYS A 212 4.85 -22.89 0.00
N SER A 213 4.82 -22.99 -1.33
CA SER A 213 6.04 -23.04 -2.16
C SER A 213 6.05 -22.04 -3.33
N LEU A 214 7.26 -21.69 -3.80
CA LEU A 214 7.47 -20.91 -5.04
C LEU A 214 6.81 -21.57 -6.26
N ARG A 215 6.75 -22.90 -6.31
CA ARG A 215 6.05 -23.66 -7.36
C ARG A 215 4.53 -23.43 -7.33
N ASP A 216 3.95 -23.23 -6.15
CA ASP A 216 2.53 -22.90 -6.02
C ASP A 216 2.26 -21.44 -6.43
N ALA A 217 3.25 -20.55 -6.26
CA ALA A 217 3.20 -19.19 -6.77
C ALA A 217 3.22 -19.18 -8.32
N GLU A 218 3.99 -20.05 -8.96
CA GLU A 218 3.94 -20.24 -10.42
C GLU A 218 2.57 -20.73 -10.90
N ALA A 219 1.95 -21.67 -10.18
CA ALA A 219 0.61 -22.17 -10.51
C ALA A 219 -0.47 -21.08 -10.37
N LYS A 220 -0.39 -20.24 -9.34
CA LYS A 220 -1.26 -19.04 -9.21
C LYS A 220 -0.96 -18.01 -10.29
N GLY A 221 0.31 -17.81 -10.65
CA GLY A 221 0.72 -16.96 -11.77
C GLY A 221 0.16 -17.44 -13.12
N LEU A 222 0.11 -18.75 -13.36
CA LEU A 222 -0.52 -19.33 -14.54
C LEU A 222 -2.04 -19.07 -14.59
N PHE A 223 -2.72 -19.20 -13.45
CA PHE A 223 -4.14 -18.87 -13.35
C PHE A 223 -4.40 -17.39 -13.62
N TRP A 224 -3.61 -16.49 -13.02
CA TRP A 224 -3.68 -15.06 -13.32
C TRP A 224 -3.39 -14.76 -14.79
N ARG A 225 -2.40 -15.43 -15.39
CA ARG A 225 -2.11 -15.33 -16.83
C ARG A 225 -3.28 -15.84 -17.68
N ALA A 226 -4.05 -16.82 -17.21
CA ALA A 226 -5.23 -17.33 -17.91
C ALA A 226 -6.40 -16.35 -17.84
N ILE A 227 -6.67 -15.78 -16.66
CA ILE A 227 -7.68 -14.70 -16.50
C ILE A 227 -7.27 -13.45 -17.29
N SER A 228 -5.99 -13.08 -17.23
CA SER A 228 -5.47 -11.91 -17.94
C SER A 228 -5.35 -12.10 -19.45
N LYS A 229 -5.26 -13.35 -19.95
CA LYS A 229 -5.34 -13.67 -21.38
C LYS A 229 -6.72 -13.34 -21.96
N GLY A 230 -7.79 -13.42 -21.17
CA GLY A 230 -9.12 -12.92 -21.54
C GLY A 230 -9.22 -11.38 -21.54
N LEU A 231 -8.30 -10.70 -20.86
CA LEU A 231 -8.17 -9.23 -20.77
C LEU A 231 -7.07 -8.70 -21.71
N SER A 232 -6.95 -9.33 -22.87
CA SER A 232 -5.80 -9.30 -23.79
C SER A 232 -5.37 -7.90 -24.26
N LYS A 233 -4.16 -7.47 -23.83
CA LYS A 233 -3.13 -6.73 -24.61
C LYS A 233 -1.91 -6.29 -23.76
N ALA A 234 -1.81 -6.64 -22.48
CA ALA A 234 -0.65 -6.32 -21.66
C ALA A 234 0.49 -7.34 -21.85
N HIS A 235 1.58 -6.98 -22.52
CA HIS A 235 2.73 -7.85 -22.77
C HIS A 235 3.72 -7.96 -21.58
N THR A 236 3.31 -7.71 -20.33
CA THR A 236 4.22 -7.61 -19.15
C THR A 236 3.68 -8.25 -17.87
N LEU A 237 2.83 -9.28 -18.01
CA LEU A 237 1.93 -9.87 -17.01
C LEU A 237 2.63 -10.53 -15.80
N LEU A 238 2.76 -9.77 -14.71
CA LEU A 238 3.10 -10.19 -13.33
C LEU A 238 4.46 -10.93 -13.19
N THR A 239 5.37 -10.32 -12.42
CA THR A 239 6.66 -10.89 -12.02
C THR A 239 6.48 -11.82 -10.80
N PRO A 240 7.49 -12.63 -10.42
CA PRO A 240 7.39 -13.46 -9.23
C PRO A 240 7.05 -12.66 -7.97
N ILE A 241 7.66 -11.49 -7.78
CA ILE A 241 7.34 -10.64 -6.64
C ILE A 241 5.90 -10.17 -6.66
N ASP A 242 5.22 -10.07 -7.81
CA ASP A 242 3.80 -9.70 -7.91
C ASP A 242 2.86 -10.80 -7.41
N VAL A 243 3.28 -12.08 -7.36
CA VAL A 243 2.40 -13.21 -6.96
C VAL A 243 2.73 -13.82 -5.60
N ILE A 244 3.97 -13.70 -5.11
CA ILE A 244 4.35 -14.21 -3.79
C ILE A 244 3.73 -13.32 -2.71
N SER A 245 3.09 -13.93 -1.70
CA SER A 245 2.34 -13.24 -0.63
C SER A 245 1.31 -12.23 -1.18
N LEU A 246 0.60 -12.63 -2.24
CA LEU A 246 -0.33 -11.76 -2.96
C LEU A 246 -1.39 -11.12 -2.05
N LEU A 247 -2.04 -11.89 -1.17
CA LEU A 247 -3.06 -11.34 -0.27
C LEU A 247 -2.48 -10.27 0.66
N ASP A 248 -1.32 -10.53 1.27
CA ASP A 248 -0.66 -9.59 2.18
C ASP A 248 -0.37 -8.24 1.50
N LYS A 249 0.06 -8.26 0.24
CA LYS A 249 0.31 -7.03 -0.53
C LYS A 249 -0.96 -6.34 -0.99
N VAL A 250 -1.97 -7.08 -1.41
CA VAL A 250 -3.29 -6.51 -1.72
C VAL A 250 -3.82 -5.81 -0.48
N VAL A 251 -3.71 -6.43 0.70
CA VAL A 251 -4.08 -5.79 1.96
C VAL A 251 -3.24 -4.54 2.22
N LEU A 252 -1.91 -4.58 2.05
CA LEU A 252 -1.08 -3.38 2.22
C LEU A 252 -1.46 -2.26 1.23
N HIS A 253 -1.71 -2.58 -0.03
CA HIS A 253 -2.17 -1.66 -1.06
C HIS A 253 -3.47 -0.97 -0.64
N GLU A 254 -4.49 -1.74 -0.25
CA GLU A 254 -5.75 -1.19 0.23
C GLU A 254 -5.56 -0.33 1.49
N LEU A 255 -4.74 -0.79 2.44
CA LEU A 255 -4.42 -0.03 3.64
C LEU A 255 -3.79 1.33 3.30
N THR A 256 -3.00 1.44 2.23
CA THR A 256 -2.40 2.71 1.81
C THR A 256 -3.42 3.74 1.33
N HIS A 257 -4.57 3.29 0.79
CA HIS A 257 -5.67 4.16 0.40
C HIS A 257 -6.45 4.73 1.60
N THR A 258 -6.30 4.15 2.79
CA THR A 258 -7.05 4.62 3.97
C THR A 258 -6.58 6.01 4.42
N ARG A 259 -7.47 6.72 5.14
CA ARG A 259 -7.15 8.02 5.74
C ARG A 259 -5.94 7.93 6.68
N VAL A 260 -5.82 6.83 7.41
CA VAL A 260 -4.72 6.56 8.34
C VAL A 260 -3.36 6.54 7.63
N ALA A 261 -3.32 6.01 6.41
CA ALA A 261 -2.12 5.95 5.58
C ALA A 261 -1.98 7.15 4.62
N GLY A 262 -2.86 8.15 4.73
CA GLY A 262 -2.78 9.39 3.97
C GLY A 262 -3.26 9.28 2.53
N GLU A 263 -4.16 8.34 2.22
CA GLU A 263 -4.95 8.29 0.98
C GLU A 263 -4.08 8.28 -0.28
N SER A 264 -3.32 7.20 -0.47
CA SER A 264 -2.61 6.97 -1.74
C SER A 264 -3.59 6.82 -2.92
N LEU A 265 -3.05 6.83 -4.12
CA LEU A 265 -3.78 6.80 -5.39
C LEU A 265 -3.46 5.55 -6.18
N ASP A 266 -4.40 5.16 -7.03
CA ASP A 266 -4.15 4.28 -8.17
C ASP A 266 -3.77 5.13 -9.38
N VAL A 267 -2.45 5.33 -9.56
CA VAL A 267 -1.95 6.28 -10.56
C VAL A 267 -2.29 5.82 -11.99
N ASP A 268 -2.71 6.78 -12.81
CA ASP A 268 -3.22 6.61 -14.19
C ASP A 268 -4.61 5.91 -14.28
N GLY A 269 -5.38 5.90 -13.17
CA GLY A 269 -6.82 5.63 -13.14
C GLY A 269 -7.20 4.16 -12.91
N PRO A 270 -8.51 3.84 -12.84
CA PRO A 270 -9.01 2.52 -12.39
C PRO A 270 -8.99 1.43 -13.47
N SER A 271 -8.67 1.77 -14.72
CA SER A 271 -8.63 0.79 -15.80
C SER A 271 -7.39 -0.08 -15.67
N PHE A 272 -7.56 -1.40 -15.63
CA PHE A 272 -6.44 -2.35 -15.59
C PHE A 272 -5.43 -2.14 -16.74
N LEU A 273 -5.85 -1.50 -17.84
CA LEU A 273 -4.97 -1.19 -18.98
C LEU A 273 -4.07 0.02 -18.76
N THR A 274 -4.52 1.00 -17.95
CA THR A 274 -3.80 2.28 -17.73
C THR A 274 -3.17 2.35 -16.36
N VAL A 275 -3.79 1.71 -15.36
CA VAL A 275 -3.33 1.70 -13.97
C VAL A 275 -1.91 1.15 -13.84
N ARG A 276 -1.13 1.77 -12.95
CA ARG A 276 0.26 1.43 -12.71
C ARG A 276 0.44 0.31 -11.69
N TYR A 277 -0.21 -0.84 -11.95
CA TYR A 277 -0.09 -2.05 -11.14
C TYR A 277 1.00 -3.02 -11.61
N GLY A 278 1.59 -3.70 -10.65
CA GLY A 278 2.66 -4.66 -10.80
C GLY A 278 4.04 -4.01 -10.89
N TRP A 279 5.04 -4.79 -10.50
CA TRP A 279 6.44 -4.38 -10.37
C TRP A 279 6.94 -3.56 -11.56
N ASN A 280 6.79 -4.08 -12.78
CA ASN A 280 7.31 -3.41 -13.97
C ASN A 280 6.62 -2.06 -14.26
N ARG A 281 5.33 -1.92 -13.95
CA ARG A 281 4.61 -0.65 -14.18
C ARG A 281 4.91 0.36 -13.08
N CYS A 282 5.00 -0.08 -11.83
CA CYS A 282 5.45 0.73 -10.70
C CYS A 282 6.87 1.25 -10.92
N ARG A 283 7.78 0.39 -11.40
CA ARG A 283 9.13 0.79 -11.81
C ARG A 283 9.11 1.84 -12.91
N LYS A 284 8.38 1.57 -13.99
CA LYS A 284 8.25 2.54 -15.08
C LYS A 284 7.68 3.88 -14.60
N LEU A 285 6.72 3.85 -13.68
CA LEU A 285 6.17 5.06 -13.06
C LEU A 285 7.25 5.84 -12.29
N ALA A 286 8.06 5.16 -11.48
CA ALA A 286 9.18 5.78 -10.77
C ALA A 286 10.19 6.41 -11.74
N GLN A 287 10.60 5.65 -12.76
CA GLN A 287 11.55 6.09 -13.79
C GLN A 287 11.07 7.31 -14.58
N GLU A 288 9.77 7.39 -14.90
CA GLU A 288 9.17 8.55 -15.57
C GLU A 288 9.33 9.83 -14.73
N GLY A 289 9.22 9.73 -13.39
CA GLY A 289 9.43 10.83 -12.45
C GLY A 289 8.63 12.08 -12.83
N SER A 290 7.30 11.96 -12.80
CA SER A 290 6.36 13.01 -13.19
C SER A 290 6.41 14.22 -12.24
N ASP A 291 6.35 15.43 -12.81
CA ASP A 291 6.24 16.67 -12.05
C ASP A 291 4.83 16.85 -11.44
N ASP A 292 3.83 16.12 -11.95
CA ASP A 292 2.50 16.05 -11.34
C ASP A 292 2.56 15.18 -10.09
N ARG A 293 2.28 15.80 -8.94
CA ARG A 293 2.29 15.14 -7.62
C ARG A 293 1.32 13.97 -7.53
N ASN A 294 0.21 14.01 -8.27
CA ASN A 294 -0.77 12.91 -8.29
C ASN A 294 -0.35 11.76 -9.20
N ARG A 295 0.74 11.93 -9.94
CA ARG A 295 1.31 10.95 -10.87
C ARG A 295 2.71 10.49 -10.46
N GLN A 296 3.07 10.70 -9.19
CA GLN A 296 4.34 10.27 -8.61
C GLN A 296 4.23 8.84 -8.06
N ALA A 297 5.33 8.08 -8.14
CA ALA A 297 5.35 6.72 -7.59
C ALA A 297 5.18 6.69 -6.06
N GLN A 298 5.57 7.78 -5.38
CA GLN A 298 5.44 7.97 -3.93
C GLN A 298 3.98 8.12 -3.45
N VAL A 299 3.06 8.44 -4.37
CA VAL A 299 1.62 8.46 -4.07
C VAL A 299 0.89 7.25 -4.62
N ASN A 300 1.57 6.35 -5.34
CA ASN A 300 0.97 5.15 -5.91
C ASN A 300 0.89 4.03 -4.86
N ALA A 301 -0.32 3.55 -4.58
CA ALA A 301 -0.58 2.50 -3.57
C ALA A 301 0.25 1.23 -3.83
N ASP A 302 0.30 0.79 -5.09
CA ASP A 302 1.00 -0.43 -5.46
C ASP A 302 2.53 -0.30 -5.42
N SER A 303 3.08 0.89 -5.72
CA SER A 303 4.52 1.15 -5.57
C SER A 303 4.95 1.05 -4.11
N ILE A 304 4.12 1.59 -3.19
CA ILE A 304 4.36 1.50 -1.75
C ILE A 304 4.27 0.04 -1.30
N ALA A 305 3.19 -0.65 -1.63
CA ALA A 305 2.99 -2.04 -1.22
C ALA A 305 4.10 -2.99 -1.72
N LEU A 306 4.54 -2.82 -2.97
CA LEU A 306 5.63 -3.61 -3.55
C LEU A 306 6.99 -3.28 -2.92
N CYS A 307 7.25 -2.02 -2.58
CA CYS A 307 8.46 -1.62 -1.86
C CYS A 307 8.53 -2.31 -0.48
N GLY A 308 7.47 -2.18 0.32
CA GLY A 308 7.39 -2.81 1.65
C GLY A 308 7.51 -4.34 1.59
N SER A 309 6.87 -4.98 0.62
CA SER A 309 7.01 -6.42 0.41
C SER A 309 8.43 -6.83 0.02
N ALA A 310 9.06 -6.10 -0.91
CA ALA A 310 10.43 -6.38 -1.34
C ALA A 310 11.42 -6.24 -0.18
N ILE A 311 11.33 -5.15 0.59
CA ILE A 311 12.16 -4.91 1.78
C ILE A 311 12.00 -6.07 2.78
N ARG A 312 10.77 -6.52 3.03
CA ARG A 312 10.50 -7.64 3.93
C ARG A 312 11.17 -8.94 3.48
N TYR A 313 11.08 -9.29 2.19
CA TYR A 313 11.79 -10.47 1.66
C TYR A 313 13.30 -10.36 1.87
N ILE A 314 13.87 -9.18 1.66
CA ILE A 314 15.30 -8.93 1.88
C ILE A 314 15.67 -9.14 3.35
N LYS A 315 14.85 -8.65 4.30
CA LYS A 315 15.06 -8.88 5.74
C LYS A 315 14.94 -10.36 6.13
N GLN A 316 14.22 -11.16 5.34
CA GLN A 316 14.12 -12.62 5.49
C GLN A 316 15.26 -13.38 4.79
N GLY A 317 16.31 -12.69 4.33
CA GLY A 317 17.49 -13.30 3.72
C GLY A 317 17.37 -13.57 2.23
N LYS A 318 16.33 -13.05 1.55
CA LYS A 318 16.19 -13.18 0.10
C LYS A 318 16.92 -12.06 -0.66
N GLN A 319 17.11 -12.27 -1.94
CA GLN A 319 17.50 -11.24 -2.91
C GLN A 319 16.30 -10.87 -3.79
N VAL A 320 16.16 -9.58 -4.11
CA VAL A 320 15.12 -9.08 -5.03
C VAL A 320 15.85 -8.46 -6.21
N LYS A 321 15.51 -8.89 -7.42
CA LYS A 321 16.17 -8.42 -8.64
C LYS A 321 15.34 -7.34 -9.33
N GLU A 322 16.00 -6.64 -10.23
CA GLU A 322 15.41 -5.56 -11.01
C GLU A 322 14.16 -6.01 -11.79
N ASN A 323 14.16 -7.22 -12.31
CA ASN A 323 13.04 -7.83 -13.04
C ASN A 323 11.91 -8.35 -12.13
N GLY A 324 12.02 -8.21 -10.81
CA GLY A 324 11.03 -8.68 -9.84
C GLY A 324 11.20 -10.14 -9.43
N ASP A 325 12.30 -10.79 -9.80
CA ASP A 325 12.62 -12.12 -9.29
C ASP A 325 13.02 -12.06 -7.81
N VAL A 326 12.64 -13.10 -7.06
CA VAL A 326 12.97 -13.26 -5.63
C VAL A 326 13.70 -14.59 -5.46
N GLU A 327 14.92 -14.54 -4.94
CA GLU A 327 15.82 -15.70 -4.83
C GLU A 327 16.37 -15.85 -3.41
N ASP A 328 16.75 -17.06 -3.03
CA ASP A 328 17.58 -17.29 -1.84
C ASP A 328 18.99 -16.73 -2.05
N LYS A 329 19.55 -16.14 -0.99
CA LYS A 329 20.96 -15.72 -0.97
C LYS A 329 21.91 -16.88 -0.73
#